data_AF-A0A9E3WBK3-F1
#
_entry.id   AF-A0A9E3WBK3-F1
#
_cell.length_a   1.000
_cell.length_b   1.000
_cell.length_c   1.000
_cell.angle_alpha   90.00
_cell.angle_beta   90.00
_cell.angle_gamma   90.00
#
_symmetry.space_group_name_H-M   'P 1'
#
loop_
_entity.id
_entity.type
_entity.pdbx_description
1 polymer ?
#
loop_
_entity_poly.entity_id
_entity_poly.type
_entity_poly.pdbx_seq_one_letter_code
_entity_poly.pdbx_strand_id
1 'polypeptide(L)'
;FRRTKLKGCWLLGKPGHSEVATSTRLPSAPIPMSLESGQTVFAYVGDTWGGGVLASEAIRQVIEAERGRFFIDREGQAVFLNRHHLLKATTSAALIADAMAAVDYVYGAETVSQVQVRLLPRSQGSAGTILWQLDNAQLIPAASDPPVQVVARFRDDQKRPIGALAIIPPVPQLDYQGRAREDGSGPDLTSSLDVRLRQTDFSAALLEIRNRSQIDVFLQPGARLRGTPLYTGDPLFVEQVSYGSLAQYSPQALRLDLPVLDSVAQADSLARYELARRKTPRGQVRSLTLSTRQHAAPILERSLYDRVTVQEAQTGHSADYFIVAEAHTVDLGGSRHHTTWTLESADATRFWVLGQKHLNDDTVLAY
;
A
#
# COMPACT_ATOMS: atom_id res chain seq x y z
N PHE A 1 29.36 26.81 -16.87
CA PHE A 1 29.08 25.36 -17.10
C PHE A 1 29.89 24.52 -16.13
N ARG A 2 29.24 23.83 -15.17
CA ARG A 2 29.52 22.43 -14.76
C ARG A 2 28.66 22.08 -13.54
N ARG A 3 27.58 21.32 -13.78
CA ARG A 3 26.86 20.56 -12.75
C ARG A 3 27.65 19.27 -12.51
N THR A 4 28.11 19.03 -11.29
CA THR A 4 28.59 17.70 -10.89
C THR A 4 27.36 16.84 -10.59
N LYS A 5 26.86 16.13 -11.61
CA LYS A 5 25.91 15.04 -11.42
C LYS A 5 26.69 13.85 -10.88
N LEU A 6 26.25 13.28 -9.77
CA LEU A 6 26.14 11.84 -9.46
C LEU A 6 25.63 11.68 -8.01
N LYS A 7 24.41 12.17 -7.75
CA LYS A 7 23.59 11.69 -6.62
C LYS A 7 22.59 10.71 -7.25
N GLY A 8 22.74 9.41 -6.99
CA GLY A 8 21.75 8.40 -7.38
C GLY A 8 22.13 7.38 -8.45
N CYS A 9 23.41 7.15 -8.75
CA CYS A 9 23.81 6.04 -9.62
C CYS A 9 24.56 4.96 -8.82
N TRP A 10 24.08 3.73 -8.93
CA TRP A 10 24.76 2.52 -8.44
C TRP A 10 25.89 2.15 -9.41
N LEU A 11 27.10 1.90 -8.89
CA LEU A 11 28.29 1.53 -9.68
C LEU A 11 28.61 0.06 -9.45
N LEU A 12 28.06 -0.80 -10.31
CA LEU A 12 28.28 -2.25 -10.26
C LEU A 12 29.77 -2.58 -10.48
N GLY A 13 30.34 -3.38 -9.57
CA GLY A 13 31.69 -3.94 -9.73
C GLY A 13 32.84 -3.00 -9.36
N LYS A 14 32.57 -1.88 -8.68
CA LYS A 14 33.64 -1.00 -8.18
C LYS A 14 34.19 -1.53 -6.85
N PRO A 15 35.51 -1.81 -6.77
CA PRO A 15 36.12 -2.26 -5.54
C PRO A 15 35.88 -1.29 -4.37
N GLY A 16 35.45 -1.82 -3.23
CA GLY A 16 35.23 -1.06 -1.99
C GLY A 16 33.96 -0.21 -1.89
N HIS A 17 33.05 -0.23 -2.86
CA HIS A 17 31.82 0.59 -2.80
C HIS A 17 30.52 -0.14 -3.15
N SER A 18 30.53 -1.15 -4.04
CA SER A 18 29.32 -1.89 -4.47
C SER A 18 29.70 -3.18 -5.21
N GLU A 19 30.52 -4.01 -4.55
CA GLU A 19 30.89 -5.32 -5.08
C GLU A 19 29.77 -6.32 -4.79
N VAL A 20 29.16 -6.86 -5.85
CA VAL A 20 28.21 -7.97 -5.72
C VAL A 20 28.93 -9.16 -5.09
N ALA A 21 28.31 -9.75 -4.07
CA ALA A 21 28.81 -10.83 -3.21
C ALA A 21 29.89 -10.47 -2.18
N THR A 22 30.48 -9.26 -2.22
CA THR A 22 31.42 -8.79 -1.18
C THR A 22 30.75 -7.81 -0.22
N SER A 23 30.43 -6.60 -0.69
CA SER A 23 29.83 -5.52 0.11
C SER A 23 28.32 -5.37 -0.17
N THR A 24 27.81 -6.04 -1.20
CA THR A 24 26.42 -5.98 -1.62
C THR A 24 25.99 -7.37 -2.02
N ARG A 25 25.00 -7.94 -1.33
CA ARG A 25 24.44 -9.24 -1.72
C ARG A 25 23.16 -8.99 -2.49
N LEU A 26 23.11 -9.48 -3.72
CA LEU A 26 21.82 -9.65 -4.39
C LEU A 26 21.06 -10.72 -3.60
N PRO A 27 19.80 -10.46 -3.22
CA PRO A 27 19.02 -11.47 -2.51
C PRO A 27 18.94 -12.71 -3.41
N SER A 28 19.53 -13.82 -2.95
CA SER A 28 19.51 -15.11 -3.65
C SER A 28 18.17 -15.85 -3.48
N ALA A 29 17.28 -15.31 -2.65
CA ALA A 29 15.98 -15.82 -2.32
C ALA A 29 14.99 -14.63 -2.22
N PRO A 30 13.68 -14.85 -2.43
CA PRO A 30 12.67 -13.84 -2.15
C PRO A 30 12.82 -13.33 -0.70
N ILE A 31 12.53 -12.04 -0.49
CA ILE A 31 12.51 -11.45 0.85
C ILE A 31 11.58 -12.30 1.73
N PRO A 32 12.02 -12.79 2.89
CA PRO A 32 11.15 -13.54 3.80
C PRO A 32 9.93 -12.69 4.16
N MET A 33 8.76 -13.30 4.26
CA MET A 33 7.51 -12.59 4.55
C MET A 33 6.77 -13.22 5.74
N SER A 34 6.26 -12.39 6.64
CA SER A 34 5.34 -12.76 7.71
C SER A 34 4.11 -11.86 7.61
N LEU A 35 3.06 -12.35 6.96
CA LEU A 35 1.89 -11.54 6.61
C LEU A 35 0.66 -12.09 7.33
N GLU A 36 0.09 -11.32 8.25
CA GLU A 36 -1.20 -11.66 8.84
C GLU A 36 -2.33 -11.55 7.82
N SER A 37 -3.42 -12.28 8.05
CA SER A 37 -4.66 -12.05 7.29
C SER A 37 -5.25 -10.69 7.65
N GLY A 38 -5.61 -9.91 6.63
CA GLY A 38 -6.36 -8.67 6.80
C GLY A 38 -7.76 -8.92 7.36
N GLN A 39 -8.34 -7.91 8.02
CA GLN A 39 -9.70 -7.95 8.55
C GLN A 39 -10.73 -7.33 7.57
N THR A 40 -10.29 -6.56 6.57
CA THR A 40 -11.13 -6.13 5.46
C THR A 40 -10.80 -6.86 4.18
N VAL A 41 -11.85 -7.29 3.50
CA VAL A 41 -11.80 -7.80 2.14
C VAL A 41 -12.11 -6.63 1.22
N PHE A 42 -11.11 -6.19 0.47
CA PHE A 42 -11.30 -5.17 -0.57
C PHE A 42 -11.84 -5.83 -1.82
N ALA A 43 -12.98 -5.34 -2.32
CA ALA A 43 -13.56 -5.86 -3.54
C ALA A 43 -12.67 -5.59 -4.75
N TYR A 44 -11.98 -4.44 -4.77
CA TYR A 44 -11.17 -3.98 -5.90
C TYR A 44 -9.89 -3.29 -5.42
N VAL A 45 -8.75 -3.66 -6.00
CA VAL A 45 -7.44 -3.05 -5.73
C VAL A 45 -6.70 -2.89 -7.05
N GLY A 46 -6.07 -1.74 -7.25
CA GLY A 46 -5.17 -1.49 -8.39
C GLY A 46 -5.82 -1.17 -9.73
N ASP A 47 -7.15 -1.08 -9.78
CA ASP A 47 -7.92 -0.58 -10.93
C ASP A 47 -7.51 0.85 -11.34
N THR A 48 -7.05 1.65 -10.39
CA THR A 48 -6.64 3.05 -10.60
C THR A 48 -5.13 3.24 -10.82
N TRP A 49 -4.33 2.17 -10.83
CA TRP A 49 -2.86 2.28 -10.92
C TRP A 49 -2.34 2.64 -12.32
N GLY A 50 -3.22 2.68 -13.34
CA GLY A 50 -2.87 3.16 -14.66
C GLY A 50 -1.71 2.38 -15.29
N GLY A 51 -0.58 3.05 -15.52
CA GLY A 51 0.65 2.47 -16.07
C GLY A 51 1.52 1.71 -15.07
N GLY A 52 1.01 1.47 -13.86
CA GLY A 52 1.73 0.89 -12.73
C GLY A 52 2.07 1.95 -11.68
N VAL A 53 2.08 1.53 -10.41
CA VAL A 53 2.57 2.31 -9.27
C VAL A 53 3.77 1.60 -8.65
N LEU A 54 4.57 2.32 -7.86
CA LEU A 54 5.63 1.68 -7.08
C LEU A 54 5.03 0.65 -6.12
N ALA A 55 5.73 -0.47 -5.90
CA ALA A 55 5.27 -1.51 -4.98
C ALA A 55 5.00 -0.95 -3.57
N SER A 56 5.83 -0.03 -3.09
CA SER A 56 5.63 0.65 -1.81
C SER A 56 4.33 1.47 -1.75
N GLU A 57 3.93 2.06 -2.88
CA GLU A 57 2.70 2.85 -2.98
C GLU A 57 1.47 1.94 -3.03
N ALA A 58 1.53 0.84 -3.79
CA ALA A 58 0.50 -0.20 -3.78
C ALA A 58 0.29 -0.77 -2.38
N ILE A 59 1.38 -1.13 -1.71
CA ILE A 59 1.40 -1.63 -0.34
C ILE A 59 0.79 -0.59 0.61
N ARG A 60 1.24 0.68 0.54
CA ARG A 60 0.71 1.79 1.36
C ARG A 60 -0.80 1.95 1.22
N GLN A 61 -1.34 1.95 0.00
CA GLN A 61 -2.78 2.09 -0.24
C GLN A 61 -3.60 0.99 0.44
N VAL A 62 -3.14 -0.26 0.36
CA VAL A 62 -3.82 -1.40 1.00
C VAL A 62 -3.72 -1.31 2.52
N ILE A 63 -2.54 -1.00 3.06
CA ILE A 63 -2.32 -0.90 4.51
C ILE A 63 -3.11 0.24 5.12
N GLU A 64 -3.15 1.41 4.47
CA GLU A 64 -3.89 2.56 4.96
C GLU A 64 -5.40 2.29 4.99
N ALA A 65 -5.92 1.60 3.98
CA ALA A 65 -7.32 1.17 3.95
C ALA A 65 -7.62 0.10 5.01
N GLU A 66 -6.69 -0.82 5.23
CA GLU A 66 -6.79 -1.85 6.27
C GLU A 66 -6.54 -1.29 7.67
N ARG A 67 -5.96 -0.09 7.80
CA ARG A 67 -5.38 0.46 9.04
C ARG A 67 -4.35 -0.46 9.72
N GLY A 68 -3.72 -1.33 8.93
CA GLY A 68 -2.66 -2.23 9.37
C GLY A 68 -1.31 -1.53 9.55
N ARG A 69 -0.25 -2.32 9.70
CA ARG A 69 1.15 -1.85 9.72
C ARG A 69 2.00 -2.76 8.84
N PHE A 70 2.92 -2.16 8.10
CA PHE A 70 3.90 -2.90 7.31
C PHE A 70 5.27 -2.29 7.50
N PHE A 71 6.26 -3.15 7.68
CA PHE A 71 7.63 -2.75 7.92
C PHE A 71 8.56 -3.90 7.54
N ILE A 72 9.86 -3.58 7.49
CA ILE A 72 10.92 -4.57 7.44
C ILE A 72 11.51 -4.64 8.86
N ASP A 73 11.57 -5.83 9.43
CA ASP A 73 12.14 -6.03 10.77
C ASP A 73 13.68 -6.02 10.75
N ARG A 74 14.30 -6.25 11.92
CA ARG A 74 15.77 -6.24 12.08
C ARG A 74 16.45 -7.38 11.33
N GLU A 75 15.72 -8.46 11.09
CA GLU A 75 16.14 -9.66 10.37
C GLU A 75 16.00 -9.51 8.85
N GLY A 76 15.37 -8.43 8.38
CA GLY A 76 15.13 -8.17 6.97
C GLY A 76 13.90 -8.87 6.39
N GLN A 77 13.00 -9.38 7.25
CA GLN A 77 11.71 -9.94 6.86
C GLN A 77 10.68 -8.82 6.69
N ALA A 78 9.86 -8.94 5.63
CA ALA A 78 8.71 -8.08 5.42
C ALA A 78 7.54 -8.56 6.30
N VAL A 79 7.10 -7.71 7.21
CA VAL A 79 6.06 -8.01 8.19
C VAL A 79 4.81 -7.19 7.90
N PHE A 80 3.65 -7.83 7.87
CA PHE A 80 2.34 -7.18 7.85
C PHE A 80 1.53 -7.57 9.09
N LEU A 81 1.12 -6.56 9.86
CA LEU A 81 0.24 -6.70 11.00
C LEU A 81 -1.13 -6.11 10.65
N ASN A 82 -2.20 -6.87 10.87
CA ASN A 82 -3.55 -6.38 10.63
C ASN A 82 -3.98 -5.36 11.70
N ARG A 83 -5.11 -4.68 11.47
CA ARG A 83 -5.60 -3.64 12.38
C ARG A 83 -5.88 -4.10 13.82
N HIS A 84 -6.18 -5.38 14.02
CA HIS A 84 -6.52 -5.93 15.33
C HIS A 84 -5.28 -6.36 16.11
N HIS A 85 -4.12 -6.47 15.49
CA HIS A 85 -2.89 -6.91 16.15
C HIS A 85 -2.60 -6.09 17.41
N LEU A 86 -2.56 -4.76 17.28
CA LEU A 86 -2.29 -3.85 18.40
C LEU A 86 -3.41 -3.85 19.46
N LEU A 87 -4.65 -4.15 19.07
CA LEU A 87 -5.76 -4.28 20.02
C LEU A 87 -5.66 -5.56 20.86
N LYS A 88 -5.09 -6.63 20.28
CA LYS A 88 -4.90 -7.94 20.93
C LYS A 88 -3.60 -8.01 21.74
N ALA A 89 -2.61 -7.19 21.41
CA ALA A 89 -1.35 -7.08 22.15
C ALA A 89 -1.55 -6.34 23.48
N THR A 90 -2.07 -7.04 24.49
CA THR A 90 -2.45 -6.46 25.79
C THR A 90 -1.33 -6.49 26.84
N THR A 91 -0.30 -7.31 26.64
CA THR A 91 0.80 -7.49 27.60
C THR A 91 1.96 -6.58 27.26
N SER A 92 2.46 -5.86 28.27
CA SER A 92 3.68 -5.06 28.15
C SER A 92 4.93 -5.95 28.21
N ALA A 93 5.83 -5.78 27.26
CA ALA A 93 7.09 -6.51 27.15
C ALA A 93 8.24 -5.88 27.93
N ALA A 94 8.11 -4.61 28.36
CA ALA A 94 9.12 -3.94 29.18
C ALA A 94 8.52 -2.75 29.93
N LEU A 95 9.03 -2.49 31.14
CA LEU A 95 8.79 -1.26 31.89
C LEU A 95 9.99 -0.33 31.76
N ILE A 96 9.76 0.89 31.29
CA ILE A 96 10.74 1.97 31.22
C ILE A 96 10.31 3.04 32.23
N ALA A 97 11.01 3.12 33.37
CA ALA A 97 10.66 4.01 34.47
C ALA A 97 11.82 4.96 34.83
N ASP A 98 11.57 6.27 34.77
CA ASP A 98 12.40 7.37 35.34
C ASP A 98 13.91 7.36 35.03
N ALA A 99 14.34 6.62 34.00
CA ALA A 99 15.74 6.46 33.62
C ALA A 99 15.97 6.72 32.13
N MET A 100 15.05 7.43 31.48
CA MET A 100 15.19 7.82 30.08
C MET A 100 16.18 8.98 29.99
N ALA A 101 17.05 8.96 28.98
CA ALA A 101 17.99 10.06 28.73
C ALA A 101 17.27 11.32 28.19
N ALA A 102 16.15 11.12 27.48
CA ALA A 102 15.26 12.20 27.04
C ALA A 102 13.84 11.65 26.83
N VAL A 103 12.84 12.51 27.01
CA VAL A 103 11.42 12.21 26.77
C VAL A 103 10.78 13.41 26.08
N ASP A 104 10.05 13.17 25.00
CA ASP A 104 9.19 14.15 24.33
C ASP A 104 7.73 13.88 24.72
N TYR A 105 7.25 14.64 25.71
CA TYR A 105 5.88 14.56 26.20
C TYR A 105 5.05 15.71 25.64
N VAL A 106 3.86 15.39 25.12
CA VAL A 106 2.95 16.37 24.54
C VAL A 106 1.52 16.12 25.01
N TYR A 107 0.78 17.18 25.32
CA TYR A 107 -0.64 17.11 25.66
C TYR A 107 -1.52 17.61 24.51
N GLY A 108 -2.54 16.82 24.13
CA GLY A 108 -3.60 17.25 23.23
C GLY A 108 -3.23 17.42 21.76
N ALA A 109 -2.00 17.10 21.35
CA ALA A 109 -1.54 17.32 19.98
C ALA A 109 -2.11 16.35 18.93
N GLU A 110 -2.85 15.31 19.35
CA GLU A 110 -3.59 14.41 18.45
C GLU A 110 -5.11 14.59 18.54
N THR A 111 -5.58 15.67 19.15
CA THR A 111 -7.01 15.88 19.34
C THR A 111 -7.67 16.16 17.99
N VAL A 112 -8.62 15.31 17.59
CA VAL A 112 -9.34 15.46 16.32
C VAL A 112 -10.82 15.65 16.62
N SER A 113 -11.39 16.73 16.10
CA SER A 113 -12.82 17.05 16.25
C SER A 113 -13.67 16.60 15.06
N GLN A 114 -13.03 16.32 13.92
CA GLN A 114 -13.68 15.94 12.66
C GLN A 114 -12.85 14.88 11.93
N VAL A 115 -13.47 13.82 11.44
CA VAL A 115 -12.84 12.82 10.58
C VAL A 115 -13.59 12.77 9.26
N GLN A 116 -12.87 12.89 8.16
CA GLN A 116 -13.41 12.76 6.81
C GLN A 116 -12.69 11.61 6.10
N VAL A 117 -13.47 10.67 5.56
CA VAL A 117 -12.99 9.54 4.78
C VAL A 117 -13.44 9.71 3.35
N ARG A 118 -12.49 9.79 2.42
CA ARG A 118 -12.75 9.73 0.98
C ARG A 118 -12.70 8.28 0.54
N LEU A 119 -13.75 7.84 -0.13
CA LEU A 119 -13.86 6.53 -0.77
C LEU A 119 -14.22 6.70 -2.25
N LEU A 120 -14.10 5.63 -3.02
CA LEU A 120 -14.33 5.67 -4.45
C LEU A 120 -15.31 4.52 -4.81
N PRO A 121 -16.56 4.78 -5.21
CA PRO A 121 -17.49 3.71 -5.54
C PRO A 121 -17.17 3.12 -6.92
N ARG A 122 -17.38 1.81 -7.09
CA ARG A 122 -17.15 1.09 -8.35
C ARG A 122 -18.45 0.58 -8.91
N SER A 123 -18.57 0.58 -10.24
CA SER A 123 -19.68 -0.06 -10.94
C SER A 123 -19.15 -1.02 -12.00
N GLN A 124 -19.74 -2.21 -12.03
CA GLN A 124 -19.42 -3.24 -13.00
C GLN A 124 -20.21 -3.01 -14.29
N GLY A 125 -19.53 -3.11 -15.44
CA GLY A 125 -20.20 -3.11 -16.74
C GLY A 125 -20.55 -4.50 -17.26
N SER A 126 -21.03 -4.54 -18.51
CA SER A 126 -21.44 -5.79 -19.16
C SER A 126 -20.25 -6.64 -19.57
N ALA A 127 -20.40 -7.96 -19.49
CA ALA A 127 -19.39 -8.89 -20.00
C ALA A 127 -19.27 -8.78 -21.53
N GLY A 128 -18.04 -8.82 -22.05
CA GLY A 128 -17.77 -8.75 -23.49
C GLY A 128 -17.65 -7.33 -24.05
N THR A 129 -17.69 -6.30 -23.21
CA THR A 129 -17.39 -4.92 -23.61
C THR A 129 -15.93 -4.80 -24.08
N ILE A 130 -15.69 -3.93 -25.06
CA ILE A 130 -14.35 -3.62 -25.57
C ILE A 130 -13.60 -2.83 -24.51
N LEU A 131 -12.45 -3.34 -24.09
CA LEU A 131 -11.56 -2.71 -23.11
C LEU A 131 -10.39 -2.00 -23.79
N TRP A 132 -9.96 -2.50 -24.94
CA TRP A 132 -8.90 -1.91 -25.72
C TRP A 132 -9.16 -2.15 -27.20
N GLN A 133 -8.80 -1.18 -28.03
CA GLN A 133 -8.91 -1.27 -29.48
C GLN A 133 -7.71 -0.60 -30.12
N LEU A 134 -7.19 -1.22 -31.17
CA LEU A 134 -6.13 -0.71 -32.00
C LEU A 134 -6.68 0.32 -32.99
N ASP A 135 -6.16 1.54 -32.93
CA ASP A 135 -6.63 2.64 -33.77
C ASP A 135 -6.03 2.58 -35.20
N ASN A 136 -4.77 2.15 -35.35
CA ASN A 136 -4.05 2.10 -36.63
C ASN A 136 -3.40 0.74 -36.88
N ALA A 137 -3.30 0.33 -38.14
CA ALA A 137 -2.66 -0.92 -38.53
C ALA A 137 -1.22 -0.98 -38.00
N GLN A 138 -0.78 -2.14 -37.53
CA GLN A 138 0.58 -2.34 -37.02
C GLN A 138 1.27 -3.46 -37.80
N LEU A 139 2.47 -3.19 -38.29
CA LEU A 139 3.32 -4.18 -38.94
C LEU A 139 3.85 -5.17 -37.89
N ILE A 140 3.56 -6.45 -38.08
CA ILE A 140 4.13 -7.55 -37.31
C ILE A 140 5.15 -8.26 -38.22
N PRO A 141 6.46 -8.17 -37.91
CA PRO A 141 7.52 -8.72 -38.75
C PRO A 141 7.34 -10.22 -39.04
N ALA A 142 7.77 -10.65 -40.22
CA ALA A 142 7.88 -12.07 -40.59
C ALA A 142 8.61 -12.87 -39.51
N ALA A 143 8.15 -14.09 -39.27
CA ALA A 143 8.76 -15.05 -38.34
C ALA A 143 9.18 -14.42 -37.00
N SER A 144 8.30 -13.62 -36.39
CA SER A 144 8.62 -12.82 -35.20
C SER A 144 8.98 -13.72 -34.00
N ASP A 145 10.28 -13.91 -33.80
CA ASP A 145 10.87 -14.56 -32.63
C ASP A 145 12.07 -13.72 -32.14
N PRO A 146 11.96 -13.04 -30.97
CA PRO A 146 10.88 -13.10 -29.99
C PRO A 146 9.55 -12.48 -30.48
N PRO A 147 8.40 -12.87 -29.88
CA PRO A 147 7.09 -12.30 -30.21
C PRO A 147 7.02 -10.80 -29.86
N VAL A 148 6.17 -10.06 -30.58
CA VAL A 148 5.92 -8.65 -30.31
C VAL A 148 5.04 -8.53 -29.06
N GLN A 149 5.47 -7.72 -28.10
CA GLN A 149 4.74 -7.48 -26.86
C GLN A 149 4.00 -6.14 -26.91
N VAL A 150 2.70 -6.16 -26.65
CA VAL A 150 1.82 -4.98 -26.67
C VAL A 150 1.10 -4.86 -25.33
N VAL A 151 1.24 -3.70 -24.69
CA VAL A 151 0.50 -3.38 -23.46
C VAL A 151 -0.85 -2.75 -23.83
N ALA A 152 -1.91 -3.56 -23.77
CA ALA A 152 -3.28 -3.14 -24.00
C ALA A 152 -3.85 -2.49 -22.72
N ARG A 153 -3.81 -1.17 -22.65
CA ARG A 153 -4.38 -0.39 -21.53
C ARG A 153 -5.89 -0.27 -21.66
N PHE A 154 -6.62 -0.54 -20.59
CA PHE A 154 -8.08 -0.53 -20.64
C PHE A 154 -8.63 0.89 -20.62
N ARG A 155 -9.56 1.16 -21.55
CA ARG A 155 -10.25 2.44 -21.68
C ARG A 155 -11.71 2.23 -22.05
N ASP A 156 -12.55 3.17 -21.61
CA ASP A 156 -13.94 3.24 -22.07
C ASP A 156 -14.05 3.90 -23.46
N ASP A 157 -15.28 4.02 -23.96
CA ASP A 157 -15.58 4.63 -25.26
C ASP A 157 -15.17 6.12 -25.33
N GLN A 158 -15.11 6.81 -24.18
CA GLN A 158 -14.61 8.18 -24.06
C GLN A 158 -13.08 8.24 -23.85
N LYS A 159 -12.38 7.12 -24.04
CA LYS A 159 -10.93 6.93 -23.85
C LYS A 159 -10.46 7.22 -22.41
N ARG A 160 -11.35 7.22 -21.41
CA ARG A 160 -10.98 7.33 -19.98
C ARG A 160 -10.44 5.99 -19.47
N PRO A 161 -9.44 5.99 -18.57
CA PRO A 161 -8.91 4.76 -18.00
C PRO A 161 -9.97 4.05 -17.16
N ILE A 162 -10.04 2.73 -17.30
CA ILE A 162 -10.96 1.86 -16.54
C ILE A 162 -10.21 0.63 -16.04
N GLY A 163 -10.78 -0.05 -15.05
CA GLY A 163 -10.33 -1.39 -14.65
C GLY A 163 -11.08 -2.48 -15.43
N ALA A 164 -10.70 -3.74 -15.20
CA ALA A 164 -11.45 -4.89 -15.66
C ALA A 164 -11.47 -6.02 -14.62
N LEU A 165 -12.61 -6.69 -14.48
CA LEU A 165 -12.78 -7.85 -13.59
C LEU A 165 -12.42 -9.17 -14.26
N ALA A 166 -12.65 -9.25 -15.57
CA ALA A 166 -12.38 -10.43 -16.35
C ALA A 166 -11.96 -10.02 -17.76
N ILE A 167 -11.00 -10.74 -18.32
CA ILE A 167 -10.50 -10.54 -19.69
C ILE A 167 -10.85 -11.79 -20.51
N ILE A 168 -11.38 -11.57 -21.71
CA ILE A 168 -11.68 -12.64 -22.66
C ILE A 168 -10.48 -12.75 -23.61
N PRO A 169 -9.84 -13.94 -23.73
CA PRO A 169 -8.74 -14.14 -24.67
C PRO A 169 -9.14 -13.78 -26.10
N PRO A 170 -8.29 -13.07 -26.88
CA PRO A 170 -8.61 -12.68 -28.25
C PRO A 170 -8.87 -13.88 -29.16
N VAL A 171 -9.97 -13.85 -29.90
CA VAL A 171 -10.34 -14.89 -30.88
C VAL A 171 -10.04 -14.40 -32.30
N PRO A 172 -9.35 -15.18 -33.16
CA PRO A 172 -9.09 -14.80 -34.55
C PRO A 172 -10.41 -14.57 -35.30
N GLN A 173 -10.40 -13.65 -36.28
CA GLN A 173 -11.57 -13.22 -37.08
C GLN A 173 -12.66 -12.46 -36.32
N LEU A 174 -12.79 -12.68 -35.00
CA LEU A 174 -13.72 -11.94 -34.15
C LEU A 174 -13.07 -10.72 -33.51
N ASP A 175 -11.88 -10.87 -32.94
CA ASP A 175 -11.20 -9.85 -32.15
C ASP A 175 -10.00 -9.26 -32.88
N TYR A 176 -9.43 -9.96 -33.85
CA TYR A 176 -8.35 -9.44 -34.67
C TYR A 176 -8.33 -10.05 -36.06
N GLN A 177 -7.75 -9.32 -37.01
CA GLN A 177 -7.47 -9.77 -38.36
C GLN A 177 -6.05 -9.38 -38.77
N GLY A 178 -5.39 -10.25 -39.51
CA GLY A 178 -4.09 -10.02 -40.12
C GLY A 178 -4.22 -9.97 -41.65
N ARG A 179 -3.64 -8.96 -42.29
CA ARG A 179 -3.63 -8.80 -43.76
C ARG A 179 -2.22 -8.60 -44.27
N ALA A 180 -1.99 -8.92 -45.53
CA ALA A 180 -0.69 -8.69 -46.18
C ALA A 180 -0.36 -7.21 -46.41
N ARG A 181 -1.37 -6.32 -46.38
CA ARG A 181 -1.20 -4.88 -46.58
C ARG A 181 -1.85 -4.06 -45.48
N GLU A 182 -1.31 -2.86 -45.29
CA GLU A 182 -1.74 -1.91 -44.25
C GLU A 182 -3.19 -1.44 -44.44
N ASP A 183 -3.60 -1.23 -45.69
CA ASP A 183 -4.94 -0.75 -46.09
C ASP A 183 -6.04 -1.83 -45.96
N GLY A 184 -5.69 -3.01 -45.44
CA GLY A 184 -6.59 -4.15 -45.30
C GLY A 184 -6.82 -4.95 -46.57
N SER A 185 -6.20 -4.56 -47.70
CA SER A 185 -6.25 -5.31 -48.95
C SER A 185 -5.28 -6.50 -48.95
N GLY A 186 -5.41 -7.37 -49.95
CA GLY A 186 -4.57 -8.57 -50.08
C GLY A 186 -5.09 -9.78 -49.29
N PRO A 187 -4.33 -10.89 -49.30
CA PRO A 187 -4.75 -12.14 -48.68
C PRO A 187 -4.94 -11.99 -47.16
N ASP A 188 -5.92 -12.71 -46.64
CA ASP A 188 -6.14 -12.86 -45.21
C ASP A 188 -5.05 -13.79 -44.64
N LEU A 189 -4.28 -13.25 -43.70
CA LEU A 189 -3.19 -13.95 -43.00
C LEU A 189 -3.48 -14.09 -41.51
N THR A 190 -4.74 -13.93 -41.09
CA THR A 190 -5.14 -13.99 -39.68
C THR A 190 -4.75 -15.31 -39.01
N SER A 191 -4.83 -16.45 -39.71
CA SER A 191 -4.41 -17.76 -39.17
C SER A 191 -2.90 -17.89 -38.94
N SER A 192 -2.10 -17.00 -39.56
CA SER A 192 -0.66 -16.92 -39.36
C SER A 192 -0.26 -16.05 -38.18
N LEU A 193 -1.19 -15.24 -37.65
CA LEU A 193 -1.02 -14.49 -36.42
C LEU A 193 -1.53 -15.29 -35.22
N ASP A 194 -0.72 -15.33 -34.17
CA ASP A 194 -1.07 -15.91 -32.87
C ASP A 194 -1.01 -14.79 -31.83
N VAL A 195 -2.18 -14.25 -31.49
CA VAL A 195 -2.35 -13.20 -30.47
C VAL A 195 -2.78 -13.87 -29.17
N ARG A 196 -1.92 -13.81 -28.16
CA ARG A 196 -2.15 -14.44 -26.85
C ARG A 196 -2.14 -13.43 -25.73
N LEU A 197 -3.04 -13.64 -24.78
CA LEU A 197 -3.00 -12.98 -23.49
C LEU A 197 -1.91 -13.63 -22.63
N ARG A 198 -0.90 -12.85 -22.23
CA ARG A 198 0.20 -13.35 -21.38
C ARG A 198 0.03 -13.02 -19.92
N GLN A 199 -0.34 -11.78 -19.65
CA GLN A 199 -0.53 -11.29 -18.30
C GLN A 199 -1.77 -10.39 -18.31
N THR A 200 -2.57 -10.52 -17.26
CA THR A 200 -3.68 -9.64 -16.95
C THR A 200 -3.36 -8.89 -15.69
N ASP A 201 -3.37 -7.57 -15.78
CA ASP A 201 -3.40 -6.69 -14.63
C ASP A 201 -4.81 -6.06 -14.54
N PHE A 202 -5.06 -5.29 -13.47
CA PHE A 202 -6.38 -4.70 -13.24
C PHE A 202 -6.73 -3.57 -14.23
N SER A 203 -5.72 -2.85 -14.74
CA SER A 203 -5.89 -1.69 -15.65
C SER A 203 -5.30 -1.90 -17.05
N ALA A 204 -4.64 -3.03 -17.29
CA ALA A 204 -3.99 -3.35 -18.55
C ALA A 204 -3.80 -4.86 -18.73
N ALA A 205 -3.53 -5.26 -19.96
CA ALA A 205 -3.11 -6.62 -20.29
C ALA A 205 -1.87 -6.61 -21.18
N LEU A 206 -1.00 -7.59 -21.00
CA LEU A 206 0.10 -7.86 -21.91
C LEU A 206 -0.34 -8.86 -22.97
N LEU A 207 -0.40 -8.41 -24.22
CA LEU A 207 -0.63 -9.24 -25.38
C LEU A 207 0.72 -9.60 -26.02
N GLU A 208 0.91 -10.88 -26.32
CA GLU A 208 1.97 -11.34 -27.20
C GLU A 208 1.41 -11.66 -28.57
N ILE A 209 2.02 -11.09 -29.59
CA ILE A 209 1.63 -11.25 -30.98
C ILE A 209 2.79 -11.93 -31.70
N ARG A 210 2.54 -13.10 -32.25
CA ARG A 210 3.50 -13.85 -33.06
C ARG A 210 3.00 -14.01 -34.49
N ASN A 211 3.78 -13.55 -35.45
CA ASN A 211 3.60 -13.86 -36.85
C ASN A 211 4.43 -15.11 -37.21
N ARG A 212 3.74 -16.17 -37.62
CA ARG A 212 4.35 -17.46 -38.01
C ARG A 212 4.63 -17.57 -39.51
N SER A 213 4.19 -16.58 -40.30
CA SER A 213 4.45 -16.57 -41.74
C SER A 213 5.86 -16.05 -42.05
N GLN A 214 6.30 -16.31 -43.29
CA GLN A 214 7.60 -15.88 -43.81
C GLN A 214 7.56 -14.46 -44.42
N ILE A 215 6.40 -13.79 -44.35
CA ILE A 215 6.21 -12.42 -44.83
C ILE A 215 5.65 -11.57 -43.70
N ASP A 216 5.80 -10.25 -43.81
CA ASP A 216 5.22 -9.35 -42.82
C ASP A 216 3.70 -9.39 -42.88
N VAL A 217 3.06 -9.24 -41.72
CA VAL A 217 1.60 -9.22 -41.60
C VAL A 217 1.19 -7.96 -40.85
N PHE A 218 0.22 -7.24 -41.40
CA PHE A 218 -0.37 -6.08 -40.75
C PHE A 218 -1.55 -6.51 -39.88
N LEU A 219 -1.42 -6.33 -38.56
CA LEU A 219 -2.54 -6.38 -37.63
C LEU A 219 -3.45 -5.19 -37.91
N GLN A 220 -4.70 -5.45 -38.27
CA GLN A 220 -5.61 -4.43 -38.78
C GLN A 220 -6.19 -3.51 -37.70
N PRO A 221 -6.56 -2.27 -38.05
CA PRO A 221 -7.34 -1.39 -37.18
C PRO A 221 -8.62 -2.10 -36.70
N GLY A 222 -9.04 -1.83 -35.47
CA GLY A 222 -10.19 -2.51 -34.87
C GLY A 222 -9.87 -3.83 -34.18
N ALA A 223 -8.60 -4.29 -34.22
CA ALA A 223 -8.14 -5.35 -33.33
C ALA A 223 -8.43 -4.95 -31.88
N ARG A 224 -9.09 -5.83 -31.12
CA ARG A 224 -9.70 -5.47 -29.84
C ARG A 224 -9.46 -6.53 -28.77
N LEU A 225 -9.50 -6.08 -27.52
CA LEU A 225 -9.54 -6.92 -26.34
C LEU A 225 -10.86 -6.67 -25.62
N ARG A 226 -11.58 -7.73 -25.27
CA ARG A 226 -12.89 -7.67 -24.61
C ARG A 226 -12.82 -8.21 -23.19
N GLY A 227 -13.77 -7.80 -22.36
CA GLY A 227 -13.87 -8.27 -20.99
C GLY A 227 -15.05 -7.67 -20.25
N THR A 228 -14.98 -7.70 -18.92
CA THR A 228 -15.97 -7.10 -18.03
C THR A 228 -15.36 -5.84 -17.40
N PRO A 229 -15.75 -4.64 -17.84
CA PRO A 229 -15.14 -3.40 -17.37
C PRO A 229 -15.57 -3.07 -15.94
N LEU A 230 -14.69 -2.39 -15.22
CA LEU A 230 -14.92 -1.83 -13.91
C LEU A 230 -14.78 -0.30 -14.01
N TYR A 231 -15.88 0.41 -13.83
CA TYR A 231 -15.90 1.86 -13.89
C TYR A 231 -15.71 2.46 -12.50
N THR A 232 -14.90 3.52 -12.46
CA THR A 232 -14.67 4.32 -11.27
C THR A 232 -15.71 5.45 -11.24
N GLY A 233 -16.52 5.51 -10.18
CA GLY A 233 -17.48 6.60 -9.96
C GLY A 233 -16.84 7.85 -9.36
N ASP A 234 -17.67 8.85 -9.08
CA ASP A 234 -17.24 10.07 -8.39
C ASP A 234 -16.86 9.78 -6.93
N PRO A 235 -15.81 10.42 -6.39
CA PRO A 235 -15.40 10.20 -5.01
C PRO A 235 -16.51 10.61 -4.04
N LEU A 236 -16.73 9.78 -3.03
CA LEU A 236 -17.66 10.07 -1.94
C LEU A 236 -16.87 10.44 -0.67
N PHE A 237 -17.39 11.39 0.08
CA PHE A 237 -16.81 11.82 1.36
C PHE A 237 -17.78 11.49 2.49
N VAL A 238 -17.34 10.67 3.43
CA VAL A 238 -18.08 10.35 4.66
C VAL A 238 -17.44 11.13 5.80
N GLU A 239 -18.25 11.83 6.58
CA GLU A 239 -17.78 12.75 7.60
C GLU A 239 -18.41 12.45 8.97
N GLN A 240 -17.58 12.46 10.00
CA GLN A 240 -17.98 12.35 11.39
C GLN A 240 -17.42 13.52 12.21
N VAL A 241 -18.28 14.12 13.04
CA VAL A 241 -17.97 15.33 13.80
C VAL A 241 -18.31 15.14 15.27
N SER A 242 -17.43 15.60 16.16
CA SER A 242 -17.71 15.70 17.59
C SER A 242 -18.01 17.15 17.99
N TYR A 243 -19.29 17.49 18.12
CA TYR A 243 -19.71 18.84 18.54
C TYR A 243 -19.21 19.21 19.94
N GLY A 244 -19.14 18.25 20.87
CA GLY A 244 -18.57 18.48 22.20
C GLY A 244 -17.09 18.85 22.15
N SER A 245 -16.30 18.15 21.31
CA SER A 245 -14.90 18.52 21.09
C SER A 245 -14.76 19.88 20.41
N LEU A 246 -15.63 20.23 19.45
CA LEU A 246 -15.60 21.54 18.77
C LEU A 246 -15.97 22.70 19.71
N ALA A 247 -16.90 22.46 20.65
CA ALA A 247 -17.31 23.48 21.61
C ALA A 247 -16.21 23.79 22.64
N GLN A 248 -15.37 22.79 22.96
CA GLN A 248 -14.35 22.90 24.01
C GLN A 248 -12.94 23.16 23.45
N TYR A 249 -12.65 22.73 22.22
CA TYR A 249 -11.32 22.76 21.60
C TYR A 249 -11.36 23.32 20.18
N SER A 250 -10.19 23.70 19.66
CA SER A 250 -10.07 24.22 18.29
C SER A 250 -10.38 23.14 17.24
N PRO A 251 -11.04 23.49 16.12
CA PRO A 251 -11.33 22.53 15.05
C PRO A 251 -10.06 21.92 14.47
N GLN A 252 -9.96 20.59 14.53
CA GLN A 252 -8.89 19.81 13.88
C GLN A 252 -9.51 18.65 13.10
N ALA A 253 -9.23 18.62 11.80
CA ALA A 253 -9.76 17.62 10.88
C ALA A 253 -8.71 16.59 10.49
N LEU A 254 -9.03 15.31 10.65
CA LEU A 254 -8.29 14.20 10.08
C LEU A 254 -8.93 13.81 8.75
N ARG A 255 -8.14 13.83 7.67
CA ARG A 255 -8.58 13.41 6.34
C ARG A 255 -7.90 12.11 5.96
N LEU A 256 -8.69 11.10 5.62
CA LEU A 256 -8.24 9.80 5.16
C LEU A 256 -8.64 9.63 3.71
N ASP A 257 -7.65 9.44 2.83
CA ASP A 257 -7.90 9.16 1.42
C ASP A 257 -7.76 7.66 1.15
N LEU A 258 -8.90 6.96 1.09
CA LEU A 258 -8.96 5.50 1.04
C LEU A 258 -9.67 5.07 -0.25
N PRO A 259 -9.02 5.26 -1.42
CA PRO A 259 -9.64 4.97 -2.72
C PRO A 259 -9.91 3.48 -2.93
N VAL A 260 -9.39 2.60 -2.08
CA VAL A 260 -9.61 1.15 -2.14
C VAL A 260 -10.95 0.75 -1.47
N LEU A 261 -11.51 1.60 -0.61
CA LEU A 261 -12.83 1.38 -0.03
C LEU A 261 -13.93 1.70 -1.05
N ASP A 262 -14.96 0.87 -1.09
CA ASP A 262 -16.13 0.99 -1.96
C ASP A 262 -17.45 1.11 -1.19
N SER A 263 -17.43 0.96 0.15
CA SER A 263 -18.61 0.96 1.01
C SER A 263 -18.66 2.17 1.94
N VAL A 264 -19.76 2.92 1.86
CA VAL A 264 -20.08 4.03 2.77
C VAL A 264 -20.15 3.55 4.22
N ALA A 265 -20.71 2.37 4.48
CA ALA A 265 -20.84 1.82 5.83
C ALA A 265 -19.48 1.51 6.48
N GLN A 266 -18.52 1.01 5.69
CA GLN A 266 -17.15 0.78 6.15
C GLN A 266 -16.43 2.10 6.44
N ALA A 267 -16.55 3.08 5.54
CA ALA A 267 -15.98 4.41 5.73
C ALA A 267 -16.55 5.12 6.96
N ASP A 268 -17.86 5.01 7.20
CA ASP A 268 -18.53 5.57 8.38
C ASP A 268 -18.04 4.92 9.68
N SER A 269 -17.96 3.59 9.70
CA SER A 269 -17.45 2.84 10.86
C SER A 269 -16.01 3.23 11.20
N LEU A 270 -15.16 3.37 10.18
CA LEU A 270 -13.78 3.84 10.35
C LEU A 270 -13.70 5.29 10.85
N ALA A 271 -14.52 6.19 10.30
CA ALA A 271 -14.56 7.58 10.73
C ALA A 271 -14.97 7.70 12.20
N ARG A 272 -15.98 6.94 12.64
CA ARG A 272 -16.40 6.86 14.04
C ARG A 272 -15.31 6.31 14.94
N TYR A 273 -14.59 5.27 14.50
CA TYR A 273 -13.48 4.67 15.24
C TYR A 273 -12.36 5.69 15.50
N GLU A 274 -11.86 6.36 14.45
CA GLU A 274 -10.80 7.36 14.59
C GLU A 274 -11.23 8.57 15.41
N LEU A 275 -12.48 9.03 15.23
CA LEU A 275 -13.02 10.14 16.02
C LEU A 275 -13.13 9.76 17.50
N ALA A 276 -13.65 8.58 17.82
CA ALA A 276 -13.78 8.10 19.20
C ALA A 276 -12.41 7.99 19.90
N ARG A 277 -11.36 7.61 19.15
CA ARG A 277 -9.98 7.52 19.65
C ARG A 277 -9.33 8.88 19.91
N ARG A 278 -9.73 9.94 19.20
CA ARG A 278 -9.00 11.22 19.14
C ARG A 278 -9.79 12.44 19.63
N LYS A 279 -11.10 12.35 19.86
CA LYS A 279 -11.95 13.50 20.27
C LYS A 279 -11.64 14.11 21.64
N THR A 280 -10.83 13.44 22.46
CA THR A 280 -10.47 13.90 23.81
C THR A 280 -8.97 14.13 23.88
N PRO A 281 -8.51 15.33 24.27
CA PRO A 281 -7.10 15.56 24.53
C PRO A 281 -6.55 14.61 25.58
N ARG A 282 -5.33 14.11 25.37
CA ARG A 282 -4.59 13.29 26.34
C ARG A 282 -3.10 13.61 26.29
N GLY A 283 -2.43 13.35 27.40
CA GLY A 283 -0.97 13.35 27.49
C GLY A 283 -0.38 12.12 26.83
N GLN A 284 0.64 12.31 25.99
CA GLN A 284 1.30 11.22 25.29
C GLN A 284 2.81 11.46 25.22
N VAL A 285 3.58 10.38 25.37
CA VAL A 285 5.01 10.36 25.03
C VAL A 285 5.13 10.04 23.54
N ARG A 286 5.67 10.98 22.75
CA ARG A 286 5.89 10.81 21.31
C ARG A 286 7.20 10.10 21.01
N SER A 287 8.22 10.40 21.80
CA SER A 287 9.50 9.72 21.70
C SER A 287 10.23 9.69 23.03
N LEU A 288 11.09 8.69 23.19
CA LEU A 288 12.02 8.61 24.31
C LEU A 288 13.39 8.15 23.82
N THR A 289 14.44 8.54 24.54
CA THR A 289 15.81 8.11 24.25
C THR A 289 16.35 7.31 25.40
N LEU A 290 16.89 6.13 25.09
CA LEU A 290 17.50 5.20 26.02
C LEU A 290 18.99 5.09 25.77
N SER A 291 19.75 4.84 26.84
CA SER A 291 21.16 4.49 26.77
C SER A 291 21.35 3.02 27.13
N THR A 292 22.18 2.31 26.35
CA THR A 292 22.58 0.93 26.68
C THR A 292 23.24 0.77 28.03
N ARG A 293 23.81 1.84 28.60
CA ARG A 293 24.38 1.81 29.96
C ARG A 293 23.33 1.54 31.04
N GLN A 294 22.08 1.91 30.79
CA GLN A 294 20.97 1.77 31.75
C GLN A 294 19.90 0.79 31.26
N HIS A 295 19.72 0.66 29.94
CA HIS A 295 18.62 -0.09 29.31
C HIS A 295 19.11 -1.07 28.25
N ALA A 296 20.20 -1.81 28.53
CA ALA A 296 20.78 -2.77 27.58
C ALA A 296 19.75 -3.80 27.08
N ALA A 297 19.04 -4.48 28.00
CA ALA A 297 18.08 -5.52 27.63
C ALA A 297 16.89 -4.98 26.80
N PRO A 298 16.17 -3.92 27.22
CA PRO A 298 15.12 -3.35 26.39
C PRO A 298 15.60 -2.90 24.99
N ILE A 299 16.78 -2.29 24.88
CA ILE A 299 17.31 -1.82 23.59
C ILE A 299 17.58 -2.98 22.63
N LEU A 300 18.15 -4.08 23.14
CA LEU A 300 18.57 -5.20 22.30
C LEU A 300 17.43 -6.16 21.99
N GLU A 301 16.51 -6.38 22.93
CA GLU A 301 15.47 -7.40 22.80
C GLU A 301 14.10 -6.89 22.35
N ARG A 302 13.86 -5.57 22.39
CA ARG A 302 12.60 -4.98 21.92
C ARG A 302 12.75 -4.39 20.53
N SER A 303 11.69 -4.47 19.73
CA SER A 303 11.65 -4.01 18.34
C SER A 303 10.31 -3.35 18.00
N LEU A 304 10.11 -3.02 16.72
CA LEU A 304 8.90 -2.40 16.21
C LEU A 304 7.64 -3.18 16.60
N TYR A 305 6.64 -2.44 17.07
CA TYR A 305 5.33 -2.87 17.56
C TYR A 305 5.34 -3.74 18.82
N ASP A 306 6.47 -3.85 19.53
CA ASP A 306 6.44 -4.31 20.92
C ASP A 306 5.73 -3.29 21.81
N ARG A 307 4.91 -3.80 22.72
CA ARG A 307 4.24 -2.99 23.75
C ARG A 307 5.19 -2.74 24.91
N VAL A 308 5.31 -1.50 25.35
CA VAL A 308 6.12 -1.09 26.50
C VAL A 308 5.31 -0.17 27.40
N THR A 309 5.58 -0.24 28.70
CA THR A 309 5.01 0.67 29.70
C THR A 309 6.02 1.76 29.99
N VAL A 310 5.60 3.02 29.87
CA VAL A 310 6.44 4.19 30.16
C VAL A 310 5.92 4.87 31.42
N GLN A 311 6.82 5.08 32.38
CA GLN A 311 6.57 5.82 33.62
C GLN A 311 7.57 6.97 33.74
N GLU A 312 7.04 8.18 33.91
CA GLU A 312 7.82 9.40 34.04
C GLU A 312 7.22 10.29 35.14
N ALA A 313 7.98 10.48 36.22
CA ALA A 313 7.51 11.11 37.44
C ALA A 313 7.36 12.63 37.35
N GLN A 314 8.13 13.35 36.51
CA GLN A 314 8.06 14.82 36.45
C GLN A 314 6.74 15.32 35.86
N THR A 315 6.21 14.61 34.87
CA THR A 315 4.91 14.87 34.23
C THR A 315 3.77 14.08 34.88
N GLY A 316 4.09 13.14 35.79
CA GLY A 316 3.13 12.22 36.40
C GLY A 316 2.52 11.26 35.38
N HIS A 317 3.24 10.95 34.31
CA HIS A 317 2.74 10.15 33.20
C HIS A 317 3.04 8.65 33.40
N SER A 318 2.01 7.81 33.25
CA SER A 318 2.13 6.35 33.26
C SER A 318 1.16 5.77 32.24
N ALA A 319 1.67 5.23 31.13
CA ALA A 319 0.83 4.61 30.10
C ALA A 319 1.61 3.60 29.24
N ASP A 320 0.88 2.79 28.49
CA ASP A 320 1.44 1.83 27.55
C ASP A 320 1.52 2.39 26.13
N TYR A 321 2.55 1.96 25.41
CA TYR A 321 2.91 2.40 24.08
C TYR A 321 3.39 1.25 23.20
N PHE A 322 3.27 1.40 21.89
CA PHE A 322 3.93 0.58 20.89
C PHE A 322 5.11 1.32 20.29
N ILE A 323 6.23 0.62 20.06
CA ILE A 323 7.41 1.19 19.40
C ILE A 323 7.14 1.25 17.88
N VAL A 324 6.95 2.43 17.29
CA VAL A 324 6.61 2.56 15.85
C VAL A 324 7.80 2.95 14.98
N ALA A 325 8.87 3.45 15.60
CA ALA A 325 10.15 3.65 14.94
C ALA A 325 11.28 3.52 15.96
N GLU A 326 12.45 3.11 15.47
CA GLU A 326 13.68 3.08 16.24
C GLU A 326 14.83 3.69 15.46
N ALA A 327 15.68 4.45 16.15
CA ALA A 327 16.89 5.04 15.60
C ALA A 327 18.05 4.77 16.55
N HIS A 328 19.09 4.09 16.05
CA HIS A 328 20.27 3.75 16.82
C HIS A 328 21.43 4.70 16.47
N THR A 329 22.09 5.21 17.49
CA THR A 329 23.30 6.02 17.37
C THR A 329 24.41 5.37 18.17
N VAL A 330 25.50 5.01 17.50
CA VAL A 330 26.73 4.49 18.12
C VAL A 330 27.84 5.51 17.89
N ASP A 331 28.38 6.05 18.97
CA ASP A 331 29.43 7.07 18.91
C ASP A 331 30.55 6.79 19.93
N LEU A 332 31.49 7.73 20.10
CA LEU A 332 32.66 7.59 20.97
C LEU A 332 33.42 6.28 20.74
N GLY A 333 33.68 5.97 19.46
CA GLY A 333 34.38 4.76 19.05
C GLY A 333 33.68 3.45 19.42
N GLY A 334 32.35 3.46 19.63
CA GLY A 334 31.57 2.27 19.99
C GLY A 334 31.25 2.16 21.48
N SER A 335 31.81 3.05 22.32
CA SER A 335 31.63 3.01 23.78
C SER A 335 30.28 3.53 24.28
N ARG A 336 29.47 4.09 23.37
CA ARG A 336 28.18 4.67 23.70
C ARG A 336 27.18 4.39 22.58
N HIS A 337 26.13 3.66 22.95
CA HIS A 337 25.01 3.33 22.09
C HIS A 337 23.73 3.89 22.71
N HIS A 338 23.07 4.77 21.96
CA HIS A 338 21.75 5.31 22.27
C HIS A 338 20.72 4.80 21.27
N THR A 339 19.49 4.67 21.75
CA THR A 339 18.35 4.35 20.90
C THR A 339 17.23 5.32 21.19
N THR A 340 16.71 5.96 20.15
CA THR A 340 15.51 6.77 20.23
C THR A 340 14.35 5.96 19.69
N TRP A 341 13.31 5.77 20.52
CA TRP A 341 12.06 5.15 20.13
C TRP A 341 11.01 6.22 19.86
N THR A 342 10.32 6.13 18.73
CA THR A 342 9.06 6.84 18.49
C THR A 342 7.91 5.94 18.90
N LEU A 343 6.93 6.50 19.60
CA LEU A 343 5.89 5.75 20.28
C LEU A 343 4.50 6.11 19.75
N GLU A 344 3.64 5.09 19.62
CA GLU A 344 2.20 5.24 19.43
C GLU A 344 1.49 4.76 20.69
N SER A 345 0.48 5.49 21.19
CA SER A 345 -0.26 5.08 22.38
C SER A 345 -0.97 3.73 22.19
N ALA A 346 -0.77 2.81 23.15
CA ALA A 346 -1.43 1.50 23.22
C ALA A 346 -2.80 1.54 23.93
N ASP A 347 -3.36 2.73 24.11
CA ASP A 347 -4.64 2.93 24.76
C ASP A 347 -5.78 2.31 23.94
N ALA A 348 -6.16 1.09 24.33
CA ALA A 348 -7.29 0.32 23.81
C ALA A 348 -8.54 0.43 24.70
N THR A 349 -8.57 1.36 25.67
CA THR A 349 -9.63 1.40 26.71
C THR A 349 -11.03 1.65 26.15
N ARG A 350 -11.17 2.15 24.93
CA ARG A 350 -12.47 2.51 24.35
C ARG A 350 -13.12 1.45 23.46
N PHE A 351 -12.45 0.32 23.22
CA PHE A 351 -12.95 -0.67 22.28
C PHE A 351 -13.31 -2.00 22.95
N TRP A 352 -14.51 -2.46 22.63
CA TRP A 352 -15.02 -3.76 23.02
C TRP A 352 -14.48 -4.82 22.07
N VAL A 353 -13.76 -5.80 22.63
CA VAL A 353 -13.34 -7.01 21.92
C VAL A 353 -14.22 -8.15 22.42
N LEU A 354 -14.99 -8.74 21.51
CA LEU A 354 -15.87 -9.88 21.81
C LEU A 354 -15.05 -10.99 22.50
N GLY A 355 -15.50 -11.41 23.69
CA GLY A 355 -14.83 -12.42 24.50
C GLY A 355 -13.75 -11.92 25.47
N GLN A 356 -13.44 -10.61 25.50
CA GLN A 356 -12.47 -10.03 26.45
C GLN A 356 -13.03 -8.91 27.35
N LYS A 357 -14.15 -8.27 26.98
CA LYS A 357 -14.78 -7.19 27.77
C LYS A 357 -16.31 -7.32 27.81
N HIS A 358 -16.98 -6.62 28.73
CA HIS A 358 -18.44 -6.51 28.77
C HIS A 358 -18.95 -5.40 27.83
N LEU A 359 -20.05 -5.64 27.12
CA LEU A 359 -20.66 -4.68 26.18
C LEU A 359 -21.50 -3.65 26.95
N ASN A 360 -21.40 -2.36 26.60
CA ASN A 360 -22.21 -1.23 27.10
C ASN A 360 -21.92 -0.64 28.49
N ASP A 361 -20.78 -0.92 29.12
CA ASP A 361 -20.36 -0.18 30.33
C ASP A 361 -19.59 1.11 29.97
N ASP A 362 -18.49 1.00 29.19
CA ASP A 362 -17.64 2.13 28.73
C ASP A 362 -17.04 1.93 27.32
N THR A 363 -17.45 0.87 26.61
CA THR A 363 -16.76 0.39 25.40
C THR A 363 -17.61 0.53 24.14
N VAL A 364 -17.02 1.01 23.05
CA VAL A 364 -17.63 1.04 21.71
C VAL A 364 -17.18 -0.20 20.94
N LEU A 365 -18.04 -0.77 20.09
CA LEU A 365 -17.67 -1.91 19.24
C LEU A 365 -16.45 -1.55 18.37
N ALA A 366 -15.36 -2.31 18.48
CA ALA A 366 -14.29 -2.26 17.48
C ALA A 366 -14.78 -2.97 16.22
N TYR A 367 -14.57 -2.34 15.06
CA TYR A 367 -14.93 -2.90 13.75
C TYR A 367 -14.00 -4.06 13.37
#